data_AF-A0A960VY77-F1
#
_entry.id   AF-A0A960VY77-F1
#
_cell.length_a   1.000
_cell.length_b   1.000
_cell.length_c   1.000
_cell.angle_alpha   90.00
_cell.angle_beta   90.00
_cell.angle_gamma   90.00
#
_symmetry.space_group_name_H-M   'P 1'
#
loop_
_entity.id
_entity.type
_entity.pdbx_description
1 polymer ?
#
loop_
_entity_poly.entity_id
_entity_poly.type
_entity_poly.pdbx_seq_one_letter_code
_entity_poly.pdbx_strand_id
1 'polypeptide(L)'
;MFQNPDELILLSQKVISQDITPIFHQAMRIAIYNEFKAKAFCKKIIEQFESPPPFSEILDSEIYHIDILFSLFLKYQVPTPTDGWFAQIQTFPNLTENFEVGIANEISKIEMYNDLLVHVADFPDIKDAFYKLQAVSYNHHLPTFRNALFKNLQKSDDTQERDVWQEAFESFQKGELSSETFLKLLDKIGKGQNQNLGLLLGLILSGMFSEKQEGEKYP
;
A
#
# COMPACT_ATOMS: atom_id res chain seq x y z
N MET A 1 1.35 -25.21 -9.15
CA MET A 1 0.92 -23.91 -8.60
C MET A 1 0.23 -23.18 -9.73
N PHE A 2 -1.05 -22.85 -9.64
CA PHE A 2 -1.72 -22.10 -10.69
C PHE A 2 -1.25 -20.65 -10.59
N GLN A 3 -0.41 -20.23 -11.54
CA GLN A 3 0.06 -18.85 -11.67
C GLN A 3 -0.98 -18.05 -12.44
N ASN A 4 -1.21 -16.78 -12.07
CA ASN A 4 -2.12 -15.96 -12.85
C ASN A 4 -1.53 -15.74 -14.26
N PRO A 5 -2.32 -15.89 -15.34
CA PRO A 5 -1.81 -15.70 -16.70
C PRO A 5 -1.36 -14.25 -16.97
N ASP A 6 -1.90 -13.30 -16.21
CA ASP A 6 -1.64 -11.86 -16.25
C ASP A 6 -0.83 -11.38 -15.03
N GLU A 7 -0.03 -12.25 -14.40
CA GLU A 7 0.73 -11.93 -13.18
C GLU A 7 1.55 -10.63 -13.30
N LEU A 8 2.12 -10.34 -14.49
CA LEU A 8 2.87 -9.10 -14.73
C LEU A 8 2.00 -7.83 -14.61
N ILE A 9 0.75 -7.88 -15.08
CA ILE A 9 -0.22 -6.78 -14.94
C ILE A 9 -0.57 -6.60 -13.47
N LEU A 10 -0.84 -7.72 -12.78
CA LEU A 10 -1.19 -7.71 -11.36
C LEU A 10 -0.07 -7.15 -10.47
N LEU A 11 1.18 -7.51 -10.74
CA LEU A 11 2.35 -7.07 -9.97
C LEU A 11 2.78 -5.65 -10.31
N SER A 12 2.67 -5.23 -11.57
CA SER A 12 2.97 -3.84 -11.97
C SER A 12 1.91 -2.85 -11.50
N GLN A 13 0.69 -3.31 -11.23
CA GLN A 13 -0.46 -2.50 -10.87
C GLN A 13 -0.83 -1.45 -11.93
N LYS A 14 -0.41 -1.68 -13.19
CA LYS A 14 -0.69 -0.79 -14.31
C LYS A 14 -1.48 -1.55 -15.37
N VAL A 15 -2.47 -0.87 -15.94
CA VAL A 15 -3.20 -1.37 -17.11
C VAL A 15 -2.28 -1.31 -18.33
N ILE A 16 -2.23 -2.39 -19.10
CA ILE A 16 -1.47 -2.51 -20.34
C ILE A 16 -2.46 -2.54 -21.51
N SER A 17 -2.47 -1.48 -22.32
CA SER A 17 -3.45 -1.32 -23.41
C SER A 17 -3.29 -2.34 -24.54
N GLN A 18 -2.11 -2.95 -24.70
CA GLN A 18 -1.82 -3.95 -25.74
C GLN A 18 -2.05 -5.40 -25.29
N ASP A 19 -2.47 -5.63 -24.04
CA ASP A 19 -2.79 -6.97 -23.56
C ASP A 19 -4.14 -7.48 -24.09
N ILE A 20 -4.29 -8.81 -24.15
CA ILE A 20 -5.53 -9.45 -24.62
C ILE A 20 -6.69 -9.31 -23.61
N THR A 21 -6.37 -9.05 -22.35
CA THR A 21 -7.36 -8.88 -21.28
C THR A 21 -8.01 -7.50 -21.43
N PRO A 22 -9.35 -7.40 -21.40
CA PRO A 22 -10.02 -6.10 -21.49
C PRO A 22 -9.51 -5.11 -20.41
N ILE A 23 -9.36 -3.83 -20.78
CA ILE A 23 -8.81 -2.78 -19.90
C ILE A 23 -9.49 -2.74 -18.53
N PHE A 24 -10.83 -2.75 -18.48
CA PHE A 24 -11.54 -2.71 -17.20
C PHE A 24 -11.42 -4.04 -16.40
N HIS A 25 -11.24 -5.19 -17.07
CA HIS A 25 -10.92 -6.45 -16.39
C HIS A 25 -9.56 -6.36 -15.71
N GLN A 26 -8.55 -5.81 -16.39
CA GLN A 26 -7.24 -5.59 -15.80
C GLN A 26 -7.36 -4.70 -14.56
N ALA A 27 -8.08 -3.58 -14.66
CA ALA A 27 -8.26 -2.66 -13.54
C ALA A 27 -8.94 -3.33 -12.33
N MET A 28 -10.01 -4.10 -12.55
CA MET A 28 -10.67 -4.86 -11.49
C MET A 28 -9.76 -5.91 -10.86
N ARG A 29 -9.01 -6.66 -11.69
CA ARG A 29 -8.10 -7.70 -11.23
C ARG A 29 -6.92 -7.14 -10.45
N ILE A 30 -6.36 -6.01 -10.86
CA ILE A 30 -5.34 -5.27 -10.10
C ILE A 30 -5.89 -4.87 -8.73
N ALA A 31 -7.08 -4.26 -8.67
CA ALA A 31 -7.67 -3.80 -7.42
C ALA A 31 -7.84 -4.94 -6.40
N ILE A 32 -8.51 -6.04 -6.77
CA ILE A 32 -8.74 -7.15 -5.83
C ILE A 32 -7.44 -7.87 -5.44
N TYR A 33 -6.47 -7.93 -6.34
CA TYR A 33 -5.17 -8.54 -6.04
C TYR A 33 -4.38 -7.71 -5.03
N ASN A 34 -4.50 -6.39 -5.08
CA ASN A 34 -3.95 -5.49 -4.05
C ASN A 34 -4.64 -5.70 -2.69
N GLU A 35 -5.96 -5.84 -2.65
CA GLU A 35 -6.68 -6.12 -1.39
C GLU A 35 -6.32 -7.51 -0.81
N PHE A 36 -6.08 -8.52 -1.65
CA PHE A 36 -5.54 -9.81 -1.20
C PHE A 36 -4.16 -9.66 -0.55
N LYS A 37 -3.28 -8.84 -1.13
CA LYS A 37 -1.96 -8.52 -0.56
C LYS A 37 -2.10 -7.87 0.81
N ALA A 38 -2.96 -6.86 0.95
CA ALA A 38 -3.16 -6.12 2.19
C ALA A 38 -3.75 -7.01 3.31
N LYS A 39 -4.76 -7.83 2.98
CA LYS A 39 -5.30 -8.87 3.87
C LYS A 39 -4.21 -9.85 4.33
N ALA A 40 -3.41 -10.37 3.40
CA ALA A 40 -2.34 -11.31 3.71
C ALA A 40 -1.26 -10.67 4.60
N PHE A 41 -0.92 -9.41 4.35
CA PHE A 41 0.01 -8.64 5.17
C PHE A 41 -0.49 -8.51 6.61
N CYS A 42 -1.72 -8.07 6.82
CA CYS A 42 -2.29 -7.94 8.16
C CYS A 42 -2.32 -9.28 8.90
N LYS A 43 -2.74 -10.37 8.23
CA LYS A 43 -2.75 -11.71 8.82
C LYS A 43 -1.37 -12.15 9.30
N LYS A 44 -0.32 -11.95 8.49
CA LYS A 44 1.05 -12.31 8.89
C LYS A 44 1.52 -11.54 10.13
N ILE A 45 1.22 -10.25 10.19
CA ILE A 45 1.61 -9.44 11.35
C ILE A 45 0.85 -9.87 12.60
N ILE A 46 -0.45 -10.15 12.49
CA ILE A 46 -1.27 -10.65 13.59
C ILE A 46 -0.70 -11.98 14.12
N GLU A 47 -0.31 -12.90 13.24
CA GLU A 47 0.30 -14.18 13.61
C GLU A 47 1.66 -14.01 14.31
N GLN A 48 2.49 -13.08 13.83
CA GLN A 48 3.84 -12.91 14.36
C GLN A 48 3.89 -12.15 15.70
N PHE A 49 3.01 -11.16 15.88
CA PHE A 49 3.09 -10.20 16.99
C PHE A 49 1.89 -10.26 17.95
N GLU A 50 1.10 -11.33 17.89
CA GLU A 50 -0.07 -11.53 18.74
C GLU A 50 -1.10 -10.39 18.62
N SER A 51 -1.48 -10.06 17.38
CA SER A 51 -2.55 -9.09 17.07
C SER A 51 -2.29 -7.63 17.52
N PRO A 52 -1.16 -6.99 17.14
CA PRO A 52 -0.91 -5.60 17.50
C PRO A 52 -1.88 -4.65 16.77
N PRO A 53 -2.38 -3.58 17.43
CA PRO A 53 -3.08 -2.51 16.72
C PRO A 53 -2.16 -1.84 15.69
N PRO A 54 -2.66 -1.49 14.49
CA PRO A 54 -4.06 -1.50 14.05
C PRO A 54 -4.43 -2.69 13.15
N PHE A 55 -3.62 -3.74 13.10
CA PHE A 55 -3.70 -4.73 12.01
C PHE A 55 -5.02 -5.51 11.97
N SER A 56 -5.69 -5.75 13.10
CA SER A 56 -6.97 -6.45 13.11
C SER A 56 -8.12 -5.59 12.56
N GLU A 57 -8.15 -4.31 12.91
CA GLU A 57 -9.13 -3.35 12.37
C GLU A 57 -8.96 -3.20 10.85
N ILE A 58 -7.71 -3.09 10.40
CA ILE A 58 -7.42 -2.99 8.97
C ILE A 58 -7.75 -4.31 8.26
N LEU A 59 -7.43 -5.47 8.84
CA LEU A 59 -7.80 -6.78 8.28
C LEU A 59 -9.31 -6.89 8.03
N ASP A 60 -10.13 -6.49 8.99
CA ASP A 60 -11.60 -6.51 8.83
C ASP A 60 -12.05 -5.59 7.70
N SER A 61 -11.43 -4.42 7.57
CA SER A 61 -11.68 -3.49 6.45
C SER A 61 -11.28 -4.09 5.10
N GLU A 62 -10.15 -4.78 4.99
CA GLU A 62 -9.72 -5.39 3.72
C GLU A 62 -10.60 -6.57 3.31
N ILE A 63 -11.10 -7.35 4.28
CA ILE A 63 -12.09 -8.40 4.00
C ILE A 63 -13.36 -7.77 3.41
N TYR A 64 -13.83 -6.66 3.99
CA TYR A 64 -14.97 -5.94 3.46
C TYR A 64 -14.73 -5.35 2.06
N HIS A 65 -13.53 -4.83 1.79
CA HIS A 65 -13.14 -4.36 0.45
C HIS A 65 -13.21 -5.49 -0.59
N ILE A 66 -12.68 -6.66 -0.23
CA ILE A 66 -12.73 -7.87 -1.05
C ILE A 66 -14.18 -8.28 -1.36
N ASP A 67 -15.08 -8.24 -0.37
CA ASP A 67 -16.50 -8.59 -0.56
C ASP A 67 -17.23 -7.63 -1.52
N ILE A 68 -16.93 -6.32 -1.44
CA ILE A 68 -17.43 -5.32 -2.39
C ILE A 68 -16.96 -5.68 -3.81
N LEU A 69 -15.66 -5.91 -3.98
CA LEU A 69 -15.09 -6.23 -5.28
C LEU A 69 -15.64 -7.55 -5.82
N PHE A 70 -15.75 -8.60 -5.01
CA PHE A 70 -16.31 -9.88 -5.44
C PHE A 70 -17.72 -9.75 -6.01
N SER A 71 -18.57 -8.92 -5.40
CA SER A 71 -19.91 -8.65 -5.91
C SER A 71 -19.89 -8.07 -7.32
N LEU A 72 -18.92 -7.17 -7.61
CA LEU A 72 -18.72 -6.60 -8.95
C LEU A 72 -18.11 -7.64 -9.92
N PHE A 73 -17.16 -8.46 -9.48
CA PHE A 73 -16.60 -9.54 -10.31
C PHE A 73 -17.68 -10.49 -10.81
N LEU A 74 -18.62 -10.88 -9.93
CA LEU A 74 -19.77 -11.70 -10.30
C LEU A 74 -20.69 -11.00 -11.30
N LYS A 75 -21.01 -9.71 -11.07
CA LYS A 75 -21.87 -8.91 -11.96
C LYS A 75 -21.29 -8.80 -13.37
N TYR A 76 -20.00 -8.53 -13.47
CA TYR A 76 -19.31 -8.27 -14.74
C TYR A 76 -18.67 -9.52 -15.36
N GLN A 77 -18.80 -10.69 -14.71
CA GLN A 77 -18.23 -11.97 -15.16
C GLN A 77 -16.71 -11.88 -15.40
N VAL A 78 -16.02 -11.07 -14.58
CA VAL A 78 -14.57 -10.96 -14.62
C VAL A 78 -13.98 -12.16 -13.87
N PRO A 79 -13.06 -12.92 -14.46
CA PRO A 79 -12.36 -13.97 -13.73
C PRO A 79 -11.58 -13.37 -12.55
N THR A 80 -11.69 -13.96 -11.36
CA THR A 80 -10.90 -13.55 -10.18
C THR A 80 -9.46 -14.04 -10.32
N PRO A 81 -8.44 -13.23 -9.95
CA PRO A 81 -7.08 -13.74 -9.80
C PRO A 81 -6.97 -14.73 -8.64
N THR A 82 -6.01 -15.66 -8.71
CA THR A 82 -5.68 -16.57 -7.63
C THR A 82 -4.98 -15.80 -6.50
N ASP A 83 -5.45 -15.97 -5.26
CA ASP A 83 -4.78 -15.44 -4.07
C ASP A 83 -3.63 -16.37 -3.63
N GLY A 84 -2.40 -15.89 -3.78
CA GLY A 84 -1.19 -16.58 -3.31
C GLY A 84 -0.34 -15.73 -2.37
N TRP A 85 -0.85 -14.58 -1.89
CA TRP A 85 -0.03 -13.58 -1.23
C TRP A 85 0.50 -14.05 0.13
N PHE A 86 -0.28 -14.83 0.87
CA PHE A 86 0.13 -15.27 2.20
C PHE A 86 1.47 -16.02 2.20
N ALA A 87 1.78 -16.82 1.18
CA ALA A 87 3.10 -17.47 1.10
C ALA A 87 4.24 -16.49 0.78
N GLN A 88 3.93 -15.35 0.15
CA GLN A 88 4.89 -14.41 -0.43
C GLN A 88 5.19 -13.20 0.47
N ILE A 89 4.25 -12.80 1.34
CA ILE A 89 4.46 -11.68 2.26
C ILE A 89 5.67 -11.95 3.15
N GLN A 90 6.58 -10.99 3.24
CA GLN A 90 7.63 -10.95 4.23
C GLN A 90 7.29 -9.91 5.29
N THR A 91 7.67 -10.20 6.52
CA THR A 91 7.47 -9.34 7.69
C THR A 91 8.81 -9.10 8.36
N PHE A 92 8.92 -7.98 9.06
CA PHE A 92 10.11 -7.64 9.84
C PHE A 92 9.98 -8.16 11.27
N PRO A 93 11.09 -8.42 11.98
CA PRO A 93 11.06 -8.83 13.39
C PRO A 93 10.63 -7.70 14.33
N ASN A 94 10.69 -6.45 13.90
CA ASN A 94 10.30 -5.27 14.67
C ASN A 94 9.03 -4.63 14.09
N LEU A 95 8.15 -4.18 14.98
CA LEU A 95 6.83 -3.67 14.64
C LEU A 95 6.90 -2.29 13.95
N THR A 96 7.92 -1.48 14.25
CA THR A 96 8.16 -0.18 13.61
C THR A 96 8.24 -0.31 12.08
N GLU A 97 9.10 -1.20 11.58
CA GLU A 97 9.32 -1.42 10.15
C GLU A 97 8.07 -1.99 9.49
N ASN A 98 7.28 -2.80 10.20
CA ASN A 98 6.00 -3.29 9.67
C ASN A 98 4.94 -2.18 9.60
N PHE A 99 4.92 -1.21 10.52
CA PHE A 99 4.07 -0.03 10.37
C PHE A 99 4.48 0.82 9.18
N GLU A 100 5.78 0.99 8.94
CA GLU A 100 6.30 1.70 7.77
C GLU A 100 5.90 1.03 6.46
N VAL A 101 5.97 -0.32 6.39
CA VAL A 101 5.45 -1.08 5.25
C VAL A 101 3.95 -0.87 5.07
N GLY A 102 3.17 -0.84 6.15
CA GLY A 102 1.74 -0.48 6.11
C GLY A 102 1.50 0.89 5.48
N ILE A 103 2.21 1.92 5.95
CA ILE A 103 2.14 3.29 5.40
C ILE A 103 2.46 3.30 3.90
N ALA A 104 3.55 2.63 3.51
CA ALA A 104 3.98 2.56 2.11
C ALA A 104 2.93 1.86 1.23
N ASN A 105 2.38 0.74 1.69
CA ASN A 105 1.34 0.01 0.98
C ASN A 105 0.09 0.87 0.77
N GLU A 106 -0.35 1.64 1.78
CA GLU A 106 -1.51 2.52 1.63
C GLU A 106 -1.26 3.67 0.64
N ILE A 107 -0.08 4.31 0.70
CA ILE A 107 0.28 5.37 -0.27
C ILE A 107 0.26 4.80 -1.70
N SER A 108 0.90 3.64 -1.91
CA SER A 108 0.90 2.97 -3.21
C SER A 108 -0.51 2.55 -3.64
N LYS A 109 -1.37 2.10 -2.73
CA LYS A 109 -2.79 1.76 -3.01
C LYS A 109 -3.58 2.99 -3.46
N ILE A 110 -3.38 4.14 -2.81
CA ILE A 110 -4.05 5.40 -3.18
C ILE A 110 -3.67 5.83 -4.60
N GLU A 111 -2.37 5.77 -4.94
CA GLU A 111 -1.86 6.06 -6.28
C GLU A 111 -2.38 5.07 -7.32
N MET A 112 -2.36 3.77 -7.00
CA MET A 112 -2.95 2.73 -7.84
C MET A 112 -4.42 3.06 -8.14
N TYR A 113 -5.26 3.36 -7.14
CA TYR A 113 -6.66 3.70 -7.41
C TYR A 113 -6.82 4.98 -8.23
N ASN A 114 -5.97 6.00 -8.06
CA ASN A 114 -5.98 7.20 -8.92
C ASN A 114 -5.78 6.82 -10.39
N ASP A 115 -4.84 5.93 -10.66
CA ASP A 115 -4.56 5.45 -12.01
C ASP A 115 -5.69 4.57 -12.54
N LEU A 116 -6.22 3.65 -11.73
CA LEU A 116 -7.26 2.72 -12.16
C LEU A 116 -8.60 3.42 -12.48
N LEU A 117 -8.91 4.54 -11.82
CA LEU A 117 -10.16 5.27 -12.00
C LEU A 117 -10.39 5.75 -13.44
N VAL A 118 -9.33 6.05 -14.20
CA VAL A 118 -9.45 6.49 -15.60
C VAL A 118 -9.87 5.35 -16.53
N HIS A 119 -9.63 4.10 -16.12
CA HIS A 119 -9.89 2.89 -16.90
C HIS A 119 -11.29 2.28 -16.67
N VAL A 120 -12.05 2.85 -15.74
CA VAL A 120 -13.40 2.36 -15.36
C VAL A 120 -14.47 3.45 -15.48
N ALA A 121 -14.19 4.53 -16.24
CA ALA A 121 -15.09 5.67 -16.37
C ALA A 121 -16.50 5.31 -16.87
N ASP A 122 -16.61 4.31 -17.74
CA ASP A 122 -17.87 3.81 -18.31
C ASP A 122 -18.62 2.83 -17.39
N PHE A 123 -18.08 2.55 -16.20
CA PHE A 123 -18.64 1.60 -15.22
C PHE A 123 -18.89 2.31 -13.88
N PRO A 124 -20.05 2.99 -13.71
CA PRO A 124 -20.29 3.86 -12.56
C PRO A 124 -20.17 3.16 -11.19
N ASP A 125 -20.63 1.93 -11.06
CA ASP A 125 -20.58 1.17 -9.80
C ASP A 125 -19.17 0.65 -9.47
N ILE A 126 -18.38 0.27 -10.48
CA ILE A 126 -16.95 -0.04 -10.29
C ILE A 126 -16.19 1.22 -9.88
N LYS A 127 -16.45 2.34 -10.55
CA LYS A 127 -15.84 3.64 -10.24
C LYS A 127 -16.18 4.08 -8.82
N ASP A 128 -17.44 3.96 -8.40
CA ASP A 128 -17.87 4.29 -7.03
C ASP A 128 -17.21 3.39 -5.98
N ALA A 129 -17.08 2.09 -6.26
CA ALA A 129 -16.35 1.17 -5.39
C ALA A 129 -14.87 1.56 -5.28
N PHE A 130 -14.21 1.87 -6.39
CA PHE A 130 -12.79 2.29 -6.37
C PHE A 130 -12.58 3.57 -5.58
N TYR A 131 -13.43 4.58 -5.78
CA TYR A 131 -13.37 5.79 -4.95
C TYR A 131 -13.59 5.49 -3.47
N LYS A 132 -14.53 4.62 -3.13
CA LYS A 132 -14.80 4.25 -1.74
C LYS A 132 -13.59 3.58 -1.10
N LEU A 133 -12.99 2.58 -1.77
CA LEU A 133 -11.82 1.85 -1.26
C LEU A 133 -10.60 2.77 -1.13
N GLN A 134 -10.36 3.63 -2.13
CA GLN A 134 -9.32 4.67 -2.05
C GLN A 134 -9.56 5.62 -0.87
N ALA A 135 -10.79 6.08 -0.68
CA ALA A 135 -11.12 7.01 0.39
C ALA A 135 -10.92 6.38 1.78
N VAL A 136 -11.17 5.07 1.94
CA VAL A 136 -10.86 4.35 3.19
C VAL A 136 -9.35 4.26 3.39
N SER A 137 -8.58 3.91 2.37
CA SER A 137 -7.12 3.89 2.44
C SER A 137 -6.55 5.25 2.87
N TYR A 138 -7.00 6.34 2.23
CA TYR A 138 -6.54 7.70 2.49
C TYR A 138 -6.99 8.26 3.85
N ASN A 139 -8.29 8.20 4.15
CA ASN A 139 -8.86 8.85 5.33
C ASN A 139 -8.79 7.99 6.60
N HIS A 140 -8.51 6.70 6.48
CA HIS A 140 -8.56 5.77 7.60
C HIS A 140 -7.28 4.92 7.74
N HIS A 141 -6.94 4.05 6.79
CA HIS A 141 -5.80 3.12 6.98
C HIS A 141 -4.47 3.86 7.13
N LEU A 142 -4.18 4.79 6.23
CA LEU A 142 -2.94 5.57 6.23
C LEU A 142 -2.73 6.37 7.54
N PRO A 143 -3.68 7.19 8.01
CA PRO A 143 -3.51 7.88 9.29
C PRO A 143 -3.46 6.91 10.48
N THR A 144 -4.18 5.79 10.44
CA THR A 144 -4.15 4.77 11.50
C THR A 144 -2.77 4.11 11.61
N PHE A 145 -2.12 3.73 10.49
CA PHE A 145 -0.75 3.24 10.51
C PHE A 145 0.25 4.29 10.98
N ARG A 146 0.13 5.54 10.53
CA ARG A 146 1.00 6.65 10.98
C ARG A 146 0.90 6.87 12.49
N ASN A 147 -0.32 6.84 13.03
CA ASN A 147 -0.55 6.95 14.47
C ASN A 147 0.06 5.78 15.25
N ALA A 148 -0.02 4.56 14.71
CA ALA A 148 0.55 3.38 15.33
C ALA A 148 2.08 3.41 15.34
N LEU A 149 2.71 3.78 14.23
CA LEU A 149 4.15 4.03 14.14
C LEU A 149 4.61 5.06 15.18
N PHE A 150 3.92 6.20 15.24
CA PHE A 150 4.24 7.25 16.19
C PHE A 150 4.18 6.78 17.65
N LYS A 151 3.08 6.11 18.04
CA LYS A 151 2.92 5.54 19.38
C LYS A 151 4.00 4.50 19.70
N ASN A 152 4.47 3.75 18.69
CA ASN A 152 5.53 2.76 18.88
C ASN A 152 6.89 3.42 19.09
N LEU A 153 7.20 4.47 18.32
CA LEU A 153 8.44 5.25 18.46
C LEU A 153 8.53 5.97 19.81
N GLN A 154 7.40 6.44 20.37
CA GLN A 154 7.38 7.04 21.72
C GLN A 154 7.74 6.07 22.85
N LYS A 155 7.68 4.76 22.60
CA LYS A 155 8.08 3.73 23.57
C LYS A 155 9.58 3.43 23.55
N SER A 156 10.36 4.01 22.62
CA SER A 156 11.82 3.84 22.61
C SER A 156 12.45 4.52 23.82
N ASP A 157 13.55 3.98 24.35
CA ASP A 157 14.22 4.55 25.52
C ASP A 157 15.05 5.80 25.20
N ASP A 158 15.31 6.10 23.93
CA ASP A 158 16.06 7.29 23.52
C ASP A 158 15.17 8.55 23.57
N THR A 159 15.43 9.44 24.53
CA THR A 159 14.67 10.69 24.72
C THR A 159 14.90 11.71 23.61
N GLN A 160 16.08 11.71 22.98
CA GLN A 160 16.42 12.70 21.96
C GLN A 160 15.75 12.38 20.61
N GLU A 161 15.63 11.10 20.27
CA GLU A 161 14.85 10.66 19.11
C GLU A 161 13.36 10.97 19.30
N ARG A 162 12.81 10.72 20.51
CA ARG A 162 11.39 10.96 20.82
C ARG A 162 10.93 12.41 20.59
N ASP A 163 11.72 13.39 21.02
CA ASP A 163 11.37 14.81 20.86
C ASP A 163 11.36 15.23 19.38
N VAL A 164 12.33 14.76 18.59
CA VAL A 164 12.39 15.00 17.14
C VAL A 164 11.21 14.37 16.42
N TRP A 165 10.81 13.15 16.82
CA TRP A 165 9.62 12.48 16.27
C TRP A 165 8.34 13.24 16.57
N GLN A 166 8.20 13.74 17.79
CA GLN A 166 7.01 14.46 18.22
C GLN A 166 6.83 15.77 17.44
N GLU A 167 7.88 16.56 17.31
CA GLU A 167 7.82 17.83 16.58
C GLU A 167 7.55 17.63 15.08
N ALA A 168 8.21 16.65 14.46
CA ALA A 168 8.02 16.34 13.04
C ALA A 168 6.60 15.82 12.75
N PHE A 169 6.06 14.99 13.64
CA PHE A 169 4.72 14.44 13.50
C PHE A 169 3.62 15.50 13.73
N GLU A 170 3.77 16.36 14.74
CA GLU A 170 2.86 17.47 14.97
C GLU A 170 2.85 18.44 13.77
N SER A 171 4.02 18.74 13.21
CA SER A 171 4.15 19.56 12.00
C SER A 171 3.50 18.89 10.79
N PHE A 172 3.65 17.56 10.64
CA PHE A 172 3.00 16.80 9.59
C PHE A 172 1.47 16.81 9.72
N GLN A 173 0.92 16.61 10.93
CA GLN A 173 -0.52 16.63 11.17
C GLN A 173 -1.14 18.01 10.92
N LYS A 174 -0.40 19.09 11.22
CA LYS A 174 -0.82 20.47 10.93
C LYS A 174 -0.74 20.84 9.44
N GLY A 175 -0.19 19.96 8.60
CA GLY A 175 0.07 20.23 7.19
C GLY A 175 1.26 21.18 6.97
N GLU A 176 2.05 21.45 8.01
CA GLU A 176 3.25 22.31 7.97
C GLU A 176 4.46 21.54 7.40
N LEU A 177 4.45 20.21 7.52
CA LEU A 177 5.45 19.32 6.97
C LEU A 177 4.84 18.46 5.85
N SER A 178 5.49 18.40 4.69
CA SER A 178 5.03 17.55 3.59
C SER A 178 5.26 16.07 3.89
N SER A 179 4.45 15.18 3.29
CA SER A 179 4.67 13.72 3.37
C SER A 179 6.08 13.32 2.91
N GLU A 180 6.60 13.95 1.86
CA GLU A 180 7.95 13.67 1.35
C GLU A 180 9.03 14.08 2.37
N THR A 181 8.87 15.25 2.99
CA THR A 181 9.78 15.73 4.03
C THR A 181 9.71 14.84 5.27
N PHE A 182 8.52 14.39 5.66
CA PHE A 182 8.31 13.46 6.76
C PHE A 182 9.05 12.14 6.51
N LEU A 183 8.90 11.57 5.31
CA LEU A 183 9.58 10.33 4.90
C LEU A 183 11.11 10.49 4.81
N LYS A 184 11.61 11.63 4.36
CA LYS A 184 13.06 11.92 4.38
C LYS A 184 13.60 12.03 5.80
N LEU A 185 12.81 12.56 6.72
CA LEU A 185 13.17 12.62 8.14
C LEU A 185 13.24 11.19 8.73
N LEU A 186 12.29 10.33 8.32
CA LEU A 186 12.28 8.90 8.66
C LEU A 186 13.56 8.18 8.20
N ASP A 187 13.95 8.36 6.93
CA ASP A 187 15.18 7.76 6.37
C ASP A 187 16.47 8.24 7.07
N LYS A 188 16.56 9.54 7.39
CA LYS A 188 17.78 10.12 7.96
C LYS A 188 18.07 9.63 9.38
N ILE A 189 17.03 9.37 10.16
CA ILE A 189 17.16 8.87 11.55
C ILE A 189 17.30 7.34 11.56
N GLY A 190 16.58 6.63 10.68
CA GLY A 190 16.72 5.17 10.54
C GLY A 190 18.15 4.71 10.20
N LYS A 191 18.91 5.54 9.46
CA LYS A 191 20.35 5.31 9.19
C LYS A 191 21.25 5.33 10.44
N GLY A 192 20.79 5.90 11.57
CA GLY A 192 21.51 5.91 12.84
C GLY A 192 21.47 4.59 13.61
N GLN A 193 20.47 3.74 13.37
CA GLN A 193 20.29 2.49 14.13
C GLN A 193 20.19 1.22 13.26
N ASN A 194 19.92 1.29 11.95
CA ASN A 194 19.96 0.10 11.07
C ASN A 194 20.08 0.44 9.58
N GLN A 195 21.12 -0.09 8.91
CA GLN A 195 21.39 0.10 7.47
C GLN A 195 20.28 -0.43 6.54
N ASN A 196 19.34 -1.23 7.06
CA ASN A 196 18.24 -1.82 6.29
C ASN A 196 17.07 -0.86 6.01
N LEU A 197 16.90 0.22 6.79
CA LEU A 197 15.78 1.17 6.67
C LEU A 197 15.83 2.01 5.39
N GLY A 198 17.03 2.49 5.01
CA GLY A 198 17.21 3.25 3.76
C GLY A 198 17.14 2.38 2.50
N LEU A 199 17.45 1.09 2.61
CA LEU A 199 17.25 0.11 1.52
C LEU A 199 15.76 -0.22 1.33
N LEU A 200 14.97 -0.25 2.40
CA LEU A 200 13.54 -0.58 2.34
C LEU A 200 12.72 0.56 1.71
N LEU A 201 12.94 1.80 2.17
CA LEU A 201 12.38 2.99 1.52
C LEU A 201 12.89 3.12 0.09
N GLY A 202 14.17 2.81 -0.18
CA GLY A 202 14.75 2.79 -1.52
C GLY A 202 14.12 1.76 -2.46
N LEU A 203 13.82 0.54 -1.98
CA LEU A 203 13.17 -0.51 -2.78
C LEU A 203 11.68 -0.20 -3.03
N ILE A 204 10.98 0.26 -2.00
CA ILE A 204 9.57 0.71 -2.08
C ILE A 204 9.45 1.90 -3.03
N LEU A 205 10.31 2.92 -2.89
CA LEU A 205 10.34 4.06 -3.80
C LEU A 205 10.84 3.68 -5.19
N SER A 206 11.78 2.74 -5.36
CA SER A 206 12.22 2.29 -6.69
C SER A 206 11.13 1.54 -7.45
N GLY A 207 10.21 0.86 -6.75
CA GLY A 207 8.98 0.32 -7.33
C GLY A 207 7.95 1.39 -7.69
N MET A 208 7.97 2.54 -7.02
CA MET A 208 7.12 3.71 -7.30
C MET A 208 7.72 4.69 -8.34
N PHE A 209 9.04 4.65 -8.56
CA PHE A 209 9.81 5.53 -9.47
C PHE A 209 10.37 4.82 -10.71
N SER A 210 9.89 3.62 -11.06
CA SER A 210 10.19 3.05 -12.38
C SER A 210 9.43 3.78 -13.48
N GLU A 211 9.78 5.05 -13.71
CA GLU A 211 9.79 5.73 -15.00
C GLU A 211 10.51 7.08 -14.86
N LYS A 212 11.78 7.13 -15.32
CA LYS A 212 12.36 8.24 -16.10
C LYS A 212 13.83 7.99 -16.43
N GLN A 213 14.07 7.11 -17.40
CA GLN A 213 15.05 7.26 -18.49
C GLN A 213 14.43 6.48 -19.66
N GLU A 214 14.18 7.00 -20.86
CA GLU A 214 14.82 8.09 -21.58
C GLU A 214 13.77 8.86 -22.42
N GLY A 215 13.86 10.18 -22.38
CA GLY A 215 13.49 11.02 -23.49
C GLY A 215 14.66 11.97 -23.73
N GLU A 216 15.46 11.71 -24.77
CA GLU A 216 16.06 12.70 -25.69
C GLU A 216 17.26 12.12 -26.48
N LYS A 217 17.06 11.73 -27.75
CA LYS A 217 17.52 12.48 -28.95
C LYS A 217 17.43 11.65 -30.24
N TYR A 218 16.88 12.31 -31.25
CA TYR A 218 16.84 12.02 -32.70
C TYR A 218 18.19 11.57 -33.30
N PRO A 219 18.21 10.92 -34.49
CA PRO A 219 17.79 11.51 -35.77
C PRO A 219 16.46 11.01 -36.31
#